data_AF-A0A3B8QHN7-F1
#
_entry.id   AF-A0A3B8QHN7-F1
#
_cell.length_a   1.000
_cell.length_b   1.000
_cell.length_c   1.000
_cell.angle_alpha   90.00
_cell.angle_beta   90.00
_cell.angle_gamma   90.00
#
_symmetry.space_group_name_H-M   'P 1'
#
loop_
_entity.id
_entity.type
_entity.pdbx_description
1 polymer ?
#
loop_
_entity_poly.entity_id
_entity_poly.type
_entity_poly.pdbx_seq_one_letter_code
_entity_poly.pdbx_strand_id
1 'polypeptide(L)'
;WSFGVSVLVSAVFSYLLVLLLQNIKTQLKLFLLIAVLILLYAVGKMLHLSSLLVILIFGLILNNPNLFFPGKLQKWLKADIVSGLLSDFKLITRETAFIVRTFFFVVFGYSIDLSSLANPLVIFFALLALVGIYRIRAVAIQWTVPKPQAILTYLAPRGLITILLFYAIPAEMGIAQFDNGILLYIILASSVFMAWGMVRNSDKDDHRTLGEVLRDTASVDPEMGPSEPIEAEAPSEA
;
A
#
# COMPACT_ATOMS: atom_id res chain seq x y z
N TRP A 1 -9.10 -17.45 15.12
CA TRP A 1 -8.65 -18.19 13.92
C TRP A 1 -7.20 -17.84 13.66
N SER A 2 -6.35 -18.85 13.46
CA SER A 2 -4.94 -18.67 13.14
C SER A 2 -4.83 -17.77 11.90
N PHE A 3 -4.14 -16.63 12.05
CA PHE A 3 -3.94 -15.61 11.00
C PHE A 3 -3.57 -16.21 9.63
N GLY A 4 -2.82 -17.32 9.62
CA GLY A 4 -2.49 -18.06 8.40
C GLY A 4 -3.69 -18.67 7.66
N VAL A 5 -4.69 -19.20 8.37
CA VAL A 5 -5.93 -19.71 7.76
C VAL A 5 -6.70 -18.55 7.12
N SER A 6 -6.73 -17.40 7.79
CA SER A 6 -7.37 -16.19 7.27
C SER A 6 -6.74 -15.71 5.96
N VAL A 7 -5.40 -15.72 5.87
CA VAL A 7 -4.67 -15.38 4.65
C VAL A 7 -4.95 -16.39 3.54
N LEU A 8 -4.88 -17.69 3.84
CA LEU A 8 -5.12 -18.75 2.85
C LEU A 8 -6.54 -18.67 2.26
N VAL A 9 -7.54 -18.56 3.12
CA VAL A 9 -8.96 -18.43 2.72
C VAL A 9 -9.16 -17.17 1.88
N SER A 10 -8.55 -16.05 2.26
CA SER A 10 -8.65 -14.80 1.48
C SER A 10 -8.02 -14.91 0.10
N ALA A 11 -6.92 -15.64 -0.04
CA ALA A 11 -6.26 -15.87 -1.33
C ALA A 11 -7.11 -16.76 -2.24
N VAL A 12 -7.65 -17.87 -1.72
CA VAL A 12 -8.55 -18.77 -2.47
C VAL A 12 -9.80 -18.03 -2.94
N PHE A 13 -10.41 -17.23 -2.06
CA PHE A 13 -11.62 -16.47 -2.37
C PHE A 13 -11.34 -15.40 -3.43
N SER A 14 -10.21 -14.70 -3.32
CA SER A 14 -9.76 -13.73 -4.32
C SER A 14 -9.52 -14.37 -5.68
N TYR A 15 -8.94 -15.57 -5.69
CA TYR A 15 -8.68 -16.34 -6.91
C TYR A 15 -9.99 -16.75 -7.63
N LEU A 16 -10.94 -17.30 -6.87
CA LEU A 16 -12.27 -17.66 -7.39
C LEU A 16 -12.98 -16.44 -8.00
N LEU A 17 -12.83 -15.28 -7.36
CA LEU A 17 -13.46 -14.05 -7.80
C LEU A 17 -12.88 -13.52 -9.12
N VAL A 18 -11.56 -13.63 -9.32
CA VAL A 18 -10.92 -13.30 -10.60
C VAL A 18 -11.46 -14.19 -11.72
N LEU A 19 -11.64 -15.48 -11.45
CA LEU A 19 -12.22 -16.43 -12.41
C LEU A 19 -13.69 -16.13 -12.74
N LEU A 20 -14.46 -15.65 -11.76
CA LEU A 20 -15.85 -15.22 -11.97
C LEU A 20 -15.91 -13.93 -12.80
N LEU A 21 -15.08 -12.95 -12.47
CA LEU A 21 -15.02 -11.64 -13.12
C LEU A 21 -14.61 -11.73 -14.60
N GLN A 22 -13.67 -12.61 -14.97
CA GLN A 22 -13.24 -12.76 -16.37
C GLN A 22 -14.31 -13.34 -17.31
N ASN A 23 -15.38 -13.94 -16.78
CA ASN A 23 -16.43 -14.54 -17.59
C ASN A 23 -17.57 -13.56 -17.93
N ILE A 24 -17.58 -12.37 -17.31
CA ILE A 24 -18.63 -11.37 -17.52
C ILE A 24 -18.28 -10.44 -18.69
N LYS A 25 -19.05 -10.50 -19.78
CA LYS A 25 -18.90 -9.67 -20.99
C LYS A 25 -19.90 -8.49 -21.04
N THR A 26 -20.18 -7.86 -19.91
CA THR A 26 -21.21 -6.79 -19.83
C THR A 26 -20.61 -5.41 -20.17
N GLN A 27 -21.40 -4.49 -20.75
CA GLN A 27 -20.96 -3.11 -21.02
C GLN A 27 -20.90 -2.24 -19.75
N LEU A 28 -21.68 -2.57 -18.72
CA LEU A 28 -21.71 -1.92 -17.41
C LEU A 28 -20.66 -2.47 -16.43
N LYS A 29 -19.39 -2.58 -16.86
CA LYS A 29 -18.31 -3.23 -16.08
C LYS A 29 -18.00 -2.52 -14.76
N LEU A 30 -18.14 -1.20 -14.73
CA LEU A 30 -17.73 -0.37 -13.59
C LEU A 30 -18.61 -0.62 -12.35
N PHE A 31 -19.93 -0.61 -12.51
CA PHE A 31 -20.87 -0.89 -11.41
C PHE A 31 -20.74 -2.33 -10.89
N LEU A 32 -20.56 -3.29 -11.79
CA LEU A 32 -20.32 -4.68 -11.42
C LEU A 32 -19.06 -4.81 -10.55
N LEU A 33 -18.00 -4.12 -10.93
CA LEU A 33 -16.75 -4.14 -10.20
C LEU A 33 -16.94 -3.58 -8.77
N ILE A 34 -17.62 -2.43 -8.62
CA ILE A 34 -17.94 -1.87 -7.30
C ILE A 34 -18.77 -2.86 -6.47
N ALA A 35 -19.80 -3.46 -7.06
CA ALA A 35 -20.65 -4.44 -6.39
C ALA A 35 -19.84 -5.66 -5.90
N VAL A 36 -18.90 -6.14 -6.72
CA VAL A 36 -18.00 -7.24 -6.37
C VAL A 36 -17.03 -6.84 -5.25
N LEU A 37 -16.50 -5.61 -5.23
CA LEU A 37 -15.65 -5.12 -4.14
C LEU A 37 -16.42 -5.04 -2.82
N ILE A 38 -17.66 -4.54 -2.87
CA ILE A 38 -18.54 -4.47 -1.69
C ILE A 38 -18.90 -5.88 -1.21
N LEU A 39 -19.19 -6.81 -2.12
CA LEU A 39 -19.42 -8.22 -1.80
C LEU A 39 -18.19 -8.84 -1.12
N LEU A 40 -17.00 -8.61 -1.66
CA LEU A 40 -15.74 -9.10 -1.10
C LEU A 40 -15.52 -8.55 0.32
N TYR A 41 -15.79 -7.26 0.53
CA TYR A 41 -15.75 -6.64 1.85
C TYR A 41 -16.75 -7.29 2.82
N ALA A 42 -18.00 -7.46 2.40
CA ALA A 42 -19.08 -8.01 3.22
C ALA A 42 -18.80 -9.46 3.62
N VAL A 43 -18.43 -10.31 2.66
CA VAL A 43 -18.06 -11.71 2.92
C VAL A 43 -16.82 -11.78 3.81
N GLY A 44 -15.79 -10.97 3.52
CA GLY A 44 -14.60 -10.88 4.37
C GLY A 44 -14.93 -10.50 5.81
N LYS A 45 -15.86 -9.57 6.02
CA LYS A 45 -16.33 -9.17 7.35
C LYS A 45 -17.12 -10.27 8.05
N MET A 46 -18.01 -10.98 7.34
CA MET A 46 -18.79 -12.10 7.91
C MET A 46 -17.90 -13.25 8.37
N LEU A 47 -16.79 -13.50 7.67
CA LEU A 47 -15.82 -14.54 8.02
C LEU A 47 -14.85 -14.11 9.15
N HIS A 48 -15.05 -12.94 9.78
CA HIS A 48 -14.14 -12.34 10.77
C HIS A 48 -12.68 -12.20 10.27
N LEU A 49 -12.50 -12.10 8.96
CA LEU A 49 -11.21 -11.81 8.35
C LEU A 49 -10.99 -10.30 8.41
N SER A 50 -9.73 -9.86 8.38
CA SER A 50 -9.44 -8.45 8.12
C SER A 50 -9.90 -8.14 6.69
N SER A 51 -11.10 -7.58 6.54
CA SER A 51 -11.74 -7.33 5.25
C SER A 51 -10.89 -6.44 4.33
N LEU A 52 -10.14 -5.50 4.92
CA LEU A 52 -9.15 -4.68 4.22
C LEU A 52 -8.01 -5.53 3.63
N LEU A 53 -7.53 -6.54 4.36
CA LEU A 53 -6.49 -7.46 3.90
C LEU A 53 -6.98 -8.30 2.71
N VAL A 54 -8.23 -8.77 2.75
CA VAL A 54 -8.83 -9.54 1.66
C VAL A 54 -8.87 -8.72 0.37
N ILE A 55 -9.32 -7.46 0.45
CA ILE A 55 -9.38 -6.55 -0.71
C ILE A 55 -7.97 -6.24 -1.23
N LEU A 56 -6.99 -6.07 -0.34
CA LEU A 56 -5.59 -5.85 -0.71
C LEU A 56 -5.02 -7.05 -1.47
N ILE A 57 -5.21 -8.27 -0.96
CA ILE A 57 -4.74 -9.51 -1.60
C ILE A 57 -5.42 -9.70 -2.96
N PHE A 58 -6.72 -9.43 -3.06
CA PHE A 58 -7.42 -9.44 -4.33
C PHE A 58 -6.80 -8.47 -5.35
N GLY A 59 -6.58 -7.21 -4.96
CA GLY A 59 -5.94 -6.22 -5.82
C GLY A 59 -4.51 -6.61 -6.22
N LEU A 60 -3.77 -7.24 -5.32
CA LEU A 60 -2.42 -7.74 -5.57
C LEU A 60 -2.40 -8.88 -6.60
N ILE A 61 -3.33 -9.84 -6.47
CA ILE A 61 -3.50 -10.95 -7.41
C ILE A 61 -3.89 -10.43 -8.79
N LEU A 62 -4.85 -9.50 -8.85
CA LEU A 62 -5.33 -8.91 -10.10
C LEU A 62 -4.25 -8.08 -10.81
N ASN A 63 -3.40 -7.38 -10.05
CA ASN A 63 -2.30 -6.57 -10.60
C ASN A 63 -1.10 -7.41 -11.05
N ASN A 64 -0.94 -8.64 -10.55
CA ASN A 64 0.20 -9.51 -10.84
C ASN A 64 -0.24 -10.89 -11.38
N PRO A 65 -0.98 -10.96 -12.50
CA PRO A 65 -1.54 -12.22 -13.00
C PRO A 65 -0.47 -13.27 -13.31
N ASN A 66 0.71 -12.88 -13.80
CA ASN A 66 1.80 -13.82 -14.13
C ASN A 66 2.40 -14.52 -12.90
N LEU A 67 2.42 -13.84 -11.74
CA LEU A 67 2.95 -14.40 -10.50
C LEU A 67 1.97 -15.34 -9.82
N PHE A 68 0.67 -15.02 -9.87
CA PHE A 68 -0.38 -15.76 -9.17
C PHE A 68 -1.09 -16.83 -10.03
N PHE A 69 -0.86 -16.87 -11.34
CA PHE A 69 -1.43 -17.89 -12.25
C PHE A 69 -0.35 -18.62 -13.08
N PRO A 70 0.64 -19.30 -12.47
CA PRO A 70 1.66 -20.02 -13.23
C PRO A 70 1.12 -21.27 -13.94
N GLY A 71 1.61 -21.54 -15.15
CA GLY A 71 1.44 -22.82 -15.85
C GLY A 71 0.04 -23.07 -16.44
N LYS A 72 -0.62 -24.18 -16.06
CA LYS A 72 -1.91 -24.62 -16.65
C LYS A 72 -3.07 -23.67 -16.35
N LEU A 73 -2.99 -22.89 -15.27
CA LEU A 73 -3.99 -21.90 -14.87
C LEU A 73 -3.98 -20.66 -15.81
N GLN A 74 -2.84 -20.35 -16.43
CA GLN A 74 -2.74 -19.28 -17.43
C GLN A 74 -3.62 -19.55 -18.66
N LYS A 75 -3.84 -20.83 -19.02
CA LYS A 75 -4.75 -21.21 -20.11
C LYS A 75 -6.21 -20.88 -19.82
N TRP A 76 -6.58 -20.76 -18.55
CA TRP A 76 -7.93 -20.42 -18.10
C TRP A 76 -8.10 -18.90 -17.95
N LEU A 77 -7.00 -18.14 -18.02
CA LEU A 77 -6.98 -16.70 -17.81
C LEU A 77 -7.06 -15.97 -19.16
N LYS A 78 -8.10 -15.16 -19.34
CA LYS A 78 -8.22 -14.29 -20.51
C LYS A 78 -7.44 -13.00 -20.25
N ALA A 79 -6.13 -13.01 -20.54
CA ALA A 79 -5.21 -11.90 -20.24
C ALA A 79 -5.72 -10.52 -20.68
N ASP A 80 -6.30 -10.41 -21.89
CA ASP A 80 -6.84 -9.15 -22.41
C ASP A 80 -8.07 -8.64 -21.64
N ILE A 81 -8.91 -9.55 -21.15
CA ILE A 81 -10.10 -9.19 -20.35
C ILE A 81 -9.68 -8.78 -18.95
N VAL A 82 -8.70 -9.48 -18.36
CA VAL A 82 -8.18 -9.21 -17.01
C VAL A 82 -7.42 -7.88 -16.98
N SER A 83 -6.64 -7.57 -18.01
CA SER A 83 -5.93 -6.29 -18.11
C SER A 83 -6.90 -5.11 -18.25
N GLY A 84 -7.94 -5.25 -19.08
CA GLY A 84 -9.03 -4.27 -19.18
C GLY A 84 -9.76 -4.07 -17.85
N LEU A 85 -10.10 -5.15 -17.16
CA LEU A 85 -10.74 -5.11 -15.85
C LEU A 85 -9.85 -4.44 -14.78
N LEU A 86 -8.55 -4.72 -14.80
CA LEU A 86 -7.59 -4.08 -13.89
C LEU A 86 -7.50 -2.57 -14.15
N SER A 87 -7.52 -2.15 -15.40
CA SER A 87 -7.52 -0.73 -15.78
C SER A 87 -8.77 -0.03 -15.24
N ASP A 88 -9.95 -0.61 -15.50
CA ASP A 88 -11.24 -0.12 -14.99
C ASP A 88 -11.25 -0.07 -13.45
N PHE A 89 -10.71 -1.09 -12.80
CA PHE A 89 -10.58 -1.13 -11.34
C PHE A 89 -9.68 -0.03 -10.79
N LYS A 90 -8.53 0.21 -11.41
CA LYS A 90 -7.62 1.30 -11.02
C LYS A 90 -8.27 2.66 -11.21
N LEU A 91 -9.01 2.85 -12.31
CA LEU A 91 -9.73 4.09 -12.58
C LEU A 91 -10.75 4.39 -11.49
N ILE A 92 -11.68 3.48 -11.26
CA ILE A 92 -12.75 3.65 -10.25
C ILE A 92 -12.15 3.82 -8.86
N THR A 93 -11.18 2.99 -8.49
CA THR A 93 -10.57 3.06 -7.15
C THR A 93 -9.86 4.40 -6.96
N ARG A 94 -9.17 4.91 -7.98
CA ARG A 94 -8.50 6.22 -7.93
C ARG A 94 -9.50 7.36 -7.81
N GLU A 95 -10.54 7.37 -8.64
CA GLU A 95 -11.57 8.41 -8.62
C GLU A 95 -12.38 8.39 -7.32
N THR A 96 -12.83 7.21 -6.89
CA THR A 96 -13.57 7.04 -5.64
C THR A 96 -12.72 7.40 -4.44
N ALA A 97 -11.44 6.98 -4.39
CA ALA A 97 -10.55 7.36 -3.29
C ALA A 97 -10.29 8.86 -3.24
N PHE A 98 -10.24 9.54 -4.39
CA PHE A 98 -10.15 10.99 -4.45
C PHE A 98 -11.40 11.67 -3.87
N ILE A 99 -12.59 11.20 -4.27
CA ILE A 99 -13.87 11.70 -3.74
C ILE A 99 -13.95 11.45 -2.23
N VAL A 100 -13.77 10.21 -1.79
CA VAL A 100 -13.83 9.83 -0.37
C VAL A 100 -12.83 10.65 0.44
N ARG A 101 -11.59 10.81 -0.02
CA ARG A 101 -10.58 11.63 0.67
C ARG A 101 -11.02 13.08 0.82
N THR A 102 -11.51 13.70 -0.25
CA THR A 102 -11.92 15.11 -0.23
C THR A 102 -13.11 15.32 0.71
N PHE A 103 -14.18 14.54 0.54
CA PHE A 103 -15.36 14.64 1.39
C PHE A 103 -15.04 14.33 2.86
N PHE A 104 -14.19 13.34 3.09
CA PHE A 104 -13.74 12.99 4.43
C PHE A 104 -13.07 14.17 5.13
N PHE A 105 -12.12 14.84 4.47
CA PHE A 105 -11.44 16.00 5.06
C PHE A 105 -12.38 17.19 5.24
N VAL A 106 -13.35 17.39 4.34
CA VAL A 106 -14.36 18.45 4.49
C VAL A 106 -15.26 18.18 5.70
N VAL A 107 -15.81 16.96 5.83
CA VAL A 107 -16.66 16.58 6.96
C VAL A 107 -15.88 16.61 8.28
N PHE A 108 -14.65 16.10 8.28
CA PHE A 108 -13.76 16.17 9.43
C PHE A 108 -13.46 17.61 9.84
N GLY A 109 -13.11 18.48 8.87
CA GLY A 109 -12.86 19.90 9.12
C GLY A 109 -14.08 20.63 9.68
N TYR A 110 -15.28 20.30 9.18
CA TYR A 110 -16.54 20.83 9.69
C TYR A 110 -16.86 20.34 11.12
N SER A 111 -16.47 19.12 11.47
CA SER A 111 -16.74 18.52 12.79
C SER A 111 -15.90 19.12 13.94
N ILE A 112 -14.92 19.99 13.66
CA ILE A 112 -13.98 20.49 14.66
C ILE A 112 -14.41 21.87 15.15
N ASP A 113 -14.29 22.08 16.46
CA ASP A 113 -14.47 23.37 17.08
C ASP A 113 -13.20 24.23 16.91
N LEU A 114 -13.32 25.33 16.15
CA LEU A 114 -12.22 26.28 15.93
C LEU A 114 -11.77 26.99 17.21
N SER A 115 -12.65 27.12 18.21
CA SER A 115 -12.28 27.74 19.49
C SER A 115 -11.25 26.91 20.25
N SER A 116 -11.32 25.58 20.09
CA SER A 116 -10.42 24.62 20.72
C SER A 116 -9.00 24.65 20.12
N LEU A 117 -8.85 25.07 18.86
CA LEU A 117 -7.55 25.25 18.22
C LEU A 117 -6.73 26.37 18.87
N ALA A 118 -7.40 27.43 19.35
CA ALA A 118 -6.72 28.54 20.00
C ALA A 118 -6.21 28.20 21.41
N ASN A 119 -6.59 27.03 21.95
CA ASN A 119 -6.18 26.60 23.28
C ASN A 119 -4.69 26.20 23.30
N PRO A 120 -3.84 26.87 24.11
CA PRO A 120 -2.41 26.54 24.20
C PRO A 120 -2.13 25.08 24.61
N LEU A 121 -3.02 24.46 25.40
CA LEU A 121 -2.88 23.05 25.78
C LEU A 121 -3.03 22.12 24.56
N VAL A 122 -3.99 22.40 23.68
CA VAL A 122 -4.22 21.61 22.46
C VAL A 122 -3.00 21.68 21.55
N ILE A 123 -2.44 22.88 21.37
CA ILE A 123 -1.20 23.08 20.59
C ILE A 123 -0.03 22.32 21.22
N PHE A 124 0.13 22.39 22.54
CA PHE A 124 1.21 21.71 23.25
C PHE A 124 1.15 20.19 23.07
N PHE A 125 -0.01 19.57 23.32
CA PHE A 125 -0.17 18.13 23.14
C PHE A 125 -0.03 17.70 21.68
N ALA A 126 -0.53 18.49 20.72
CA ALA A 126 -0.35 18.21 19.30
C ALA A 126 1.12 18.25 18.89
N LEU A 127 1.88 19.25 19.35
CA LEU A 127 3.30 19.37 19.06
C LEU A 127 4.10 18.24 19.71
N LEU A 128 3.80 17.88 20.96
CA LEU A 128 4.43 16.76 21.65
C LEU A 128 4.18 15.43 20.90
N ALA A 129 2.93 15.17 20.50
CA ALA A 129 2.57 14.00 19.72
C ALA A 129 3.28 13.98 18.36
N LEU A 130 3.35 15.13 17.67
CA LEU A 130 4.04 15.26 16.38
C LEU A 130 5.53 14.90 16.51
N VAL A 131 6.22 15.47 17.50
CA VAL A 131 7.63 15.15 17.77
C VAL A 131 7.80 13.67 18.07
N GLY A 132 6.93 13.09 18.91
CA GLY A 132 6.95 11.66 19.21
C GLY A 132 6.81 10.77 17.96
N ILE A 133 5.82 11.07 17.10
CA ILE A 133 5.57 10.32 15.86
C ILE A 133 6.79 10.37 14.93
N TYR A 134 7.37 11.55 14.72
CA TYR A 134 8.54 11.69 13.85
C TYR A 134 9.80 11.06 14.45
N ARG A 135 9.98 11.10 15.77
CA ARG A 135 11.10 10.45 16.46
C ARG A 135 11.01 8.93 16.38
N ILE A 136 9.85 8.34 16.71
CA ILE A 136 9.63 6.88 16.61
C ILE A 136 9.87 6.42 15.17
N ARG A 137 9.37 7.19 14.18
CA ARG A 137 9.57 6.88 12.77
C ARG A 137 11.05 6.94 12.37
N ALA A 138 11.77 7.97 12.77
CA ALA A 138 13.19 8.12 12.45
C ALA A 138 14.01 6.93 12.98
N VAL A 139 13.75 6.50 14.22
CA VAL A 139 14.38 5.31 14.81
C VAL A 139 14.02 4.05 14.04
N ALA A 140 12.73 3.85 13.72
CA ALA A 140 12.27 2.68 12.98
C ALA A 140 12.92 2.56 11.59
N ILE A 141 13.06 3.69 10.88
CA ILE A 141 13.71 3.74 9.56
C ILE A 141 15.21 3.43 9.69
N GLN A 142 15.90 4.03 10.67
CA GLN A 142 17.33 3.76 10.91
C GLN A 142 17.59 2.28 11.19
N TRP A 143 16.67 1.59 11.86
CA TRP A 143 16.80 0.17 12.18
C TRP A 143 16.52 -0.75 11.01
N THR A 144 15.62 -0.37 10.09
CA THR A 144 15.19 -1.23 8.98
C THR A 144 15.93 -0.96 7.67
N VAL A 145 16.45 0.25 7.46
CA VAL A 145 17.03 0.67 6.18
C VAL A 145 18.46 1.18 6.37
N PRO A 146 19.49 0.48 5.85
CA PRO A 146 20.90 0.85 6.03
C PRO A 146 21.30 2.20 5.40
N LYS A 147 20.61 2.63 4.34
CA LYS A 147 20.82 3.92 3.66
C LYS A 147 19.46 4.58 3.42
N PRO A 148 18.88 5.24 4.44
CA PRO A 148 17.56 5.84 4.28
C PRO A 148 17.64 7.05 3.35
N GLN A 149 16.92 6.99 2.23
CA GLN A 149 16.69 8.18 1.41
C GLN A 149 15.94 9.22 2.23
N ALA A 150 16.29 10.50 2.05
CA ALA A 150 15.64 11.60 2.73
C ALA A 150 14.12 11.57 2.49
N ILE A 151 13.66 11.28 1.26
CA ILE A 151 12.24 11.14 0.89
C ILE A 151 11.51 10.15 1.79
N LEU A 152 12.11 8.99 2.08
CA LEU A 152 11.48 7.94 2.90
C LEU A 152 11.17 8.43 4.34
N THR A 153 12.00 9.33 4.86
CA THR A 153 11.79 9.94 6.17
C THR A 153 10.62 10.93 6.16
N TYR A 154 10.48 11.71 5.09
CA TYR A 154 9.40 12.70 4.92
C TYR A 154 8.06 12.10 4.48
N LEU A 155 8.04 10.91 3.86
CA LEU A 155 6.84 10.26 3.32
C LEU A 155 5.91 9.69 4.40
N ALA A 156 5.42 10.55 5.28
CA ALA A 156 4.63 10.22 6.46
C ALA A 156 3.23 10.86 6.46
N PRO A 157 2.39 10.65 5.43
CA PRO A 157 1.03 11.17 5.46
C PRO A 157 0.25 10.51 6.60
N ARG A 158 -0.14 11.31 7.60
CA ARG A 158 -1.20 10.95 8.53
C ARG A 158 -2.45 11.70 8.09
N GLY A 159 -3.61 11.06 8.18
CA GLY A 159 -4.83 11.64 7.66
C GLY A 159 -5.97 10.66 7.74
N LEU A 160 -6.34 10.06 6.61
CA LEU A 160 -7.56 9.30 6.46
C LEU A 160 -7.69 8.14 7.48
N ILE A 161 -6.74 7.21 7.48
CA ILE A 161 -6.83 6.01 8.35
C ILE A 161 -6.72 6.38 9.83
N THR A 162 -5.89 7.36 10.19
CA THR A 162 -5.73 7.78 11.59
C THR A 162 -7.01 8.35 12.16
N ILE A 163 -7.70 9.22 11.42
CA ILE A 163 -8.98 9.80 11.85
C ILE A 163 -10.06 8.70 11.93
N LEU A 164 -10.13 7.82 10.93
CA LEU A 164 -11.10 6.71 10.96
C LEU A 164 -10.88 5.79 12.17
N LEU A 165 -9.63 5.48 12.50
CA LEU A 165 -9.31 4.65 13.65
C LEU A 165 -9.69 5.34 14.96
N PHE A 166 -9.47 6.66 15.05
CA PHE A 166 -9.88 7.46 16.21
C PHE A 166 -11.40 7.47 16.40
N TYR A 167 -12.17 7.75 15.35
CA TYR A 167 -13.63 7.72 15.44
C TYR A 167 -14.21 6.31 15.61
N ALA A 168 -13.45 5.27 15.32
CA ALA A 168 -13.84 3.89 15.58
C ALA A 168 -13.69 3.49 17.06
N ILE A 169 -13.04 4.31 17.90
CA ILE A 169 -12.91 4.04 19.34
C ILE A 169 -14.29 4.21 19.99
N PRO A 170 -14.80 3.20 20.73
CA PRO A 170 -16.07 3.31 21.45
C PRO A 170 -16.05 4.48 22.44
N ALA A 171 -17.17 5.20 22.55
CA ALA A 171 -17.28 6.38 23.42
C ALA A 171 -17.00 6.07 24.91
N GLU A 172 -17.26 4.82 25.34
CA GLU A 172 -16.96 4.33 26.69
C GLU A 172 -15.47 4.25 27.02
N MET A 173 -14.62 4.14 25.99
CA MET A 173 -13.15 4.14 26.10
C MET A 173 -12.53 5.48 25.69
N GLY A 174 -13.36 6.50 25.49
CA GLY A 174 -12.90 7.85 25.16
C GLY A 174 -12.39 8.60 26.38
N ILE A 175 -11.31 9.36 26.20
CA ILE A 175 -10.85 10.30 27.23
C ILE A 175 -11.65 11.59 27.05
N ALA A 176 -12.48 11.95 28.04
CA ALA A 176 -13.37 13.11 27.96
C ALA A 176 -12.63 14.45 27.75
N GLN A 177 -11.36 14.54 28.16
CA GLN A 177 -10.52 15.72 27.95
C GLN A 177 -9.77 15.73 26.60
N PHE A 178 -9.94 14.72 25.75
CA PHE A 178 -9.25 14.67 24.46
C PHE A 178 -9.96 15.54 23.43
N ASP A 179 -9.24 16.57 22.97
CA ASP A 179 -9.76 17.51 21.99
C ASP A 179 -9.47 17.06 20.56
N ASN A 180 -10.49 17.06 19.70
CA ASN A 180 -10.35 16.71 18.29
C ASN A 180 -9.43 17.68 17.53
N GLY A 181 -9.24 18.90 18.02
CA GLY A 181 -8.28 19.88 17.50
C GLY A 181 -6.83 19.37 17.50
N ILE A 182 -6.47 18.47 18.43
CA ILE A 182 -5.15 17.83 18.46
C ILE A 182 -4.91 17.03 17.18
N LEU A 183 -5.91 16.28 16.73
CA LEU A 183 -5.83 15.47 15.51
C LEU A 183 -5.67 16.34 14.27
N LEU A 184 -6.39 17.46 14.21
CA LEU A 184 -6.29 18.40 13.10
C LEU A 184 -4.87 18.95 12.96
N TYR A 185 -4.25 19.39 14.06
CA TYR A 185 -2.87 19.86 14.05
C TYR A 185 -1.90 18.79 13.56
N ILE A 186 -2.01 17.56 14.07
CA ILE A 186 -1.14 16.45 13.65
C ILE A 186 -1.26 16.19 12.14
N ILE A 187 -2.47 16.23 11.61
CA ILE A 187 -2.77 15.87 10.21
C ILE A 187 -2.36 16.99 9.25
N LEU A 188 -2.69 18.24 9.58
CA LEU A 188 -2.26 19.38 8.77
C LEU A 188 -0.74 19.53 8.80
N ALA A 189 -0.12 19.46 9.98
CA ALA A 189 1.33 19.56 10.09
C ALA A 189 2.04 18.42 9.34
N SER A 190 1.58 17.17 9.49
CA SER A 190 2.21 16.03 8.80
C SER A 190 2.01 16.05 7.28
N SER A 191 0.85 16.49 6.79
CA SER A 191 0.59 16.61 5.35
C SER A 191 1.39 17.73 4.70
N VAL A 192 1.52 18.89 5.36
CA VAL A 192 2.40 19.98 4.92
C VAL A 192 3.87 19.57 4.95
N PHE A 193 4.32 18.93 6.03
CA PHE A 193 5.70 18.46 6.15
C PHE A 193 6.06 17.41 5.08
N MET A 194 5.14 16.49 4.78
CA MET A 194 5.29 15.52 3.70
C MET A 194 5.36 16.22 2.33
N ALA A 195 4.42 17.12 2.03
CA ALA A 195 4.39 17.85 0.76
C ALA A 195 5.69 18.63 0.55
N TRP A 196 6.16 19.33 1.59
CA TRP A 196 7.42 20.05 1.57
C TRP A 196 8.63 19.13 1.35
N GLY A 197 8.68 17.99 2.05
CA GLY A 197 9.76 17.02 1.93
C GLY A 197 9.80 16.31 0.56
N MET A 198 8.65 16.10 -0.08
CA MET A 198 8.59 15.60 -1.46
C MET A 198 9.12 16.65 -2.43
N VAL A 199 8.54 17.86 -2.43
CA VAL A 199 8.93 18.93 -3.38
C VAL A 199 10.42 19.25 -3.32
N ARG A 200 11.01 19.27 -2.12
CA ARG A 200 12.44 19.60 -1.95
C ARG A 200 13.40 18.49 -2.40
N ASN A 201 12.95 17.24 -2.39
CA ASN A 201 13.79 16.08 -2.71
C ASN A 201 13.41 15.39 -4.03
N SER A 202 12.33 15.81 -4.69
CA SER A 202 11.90 15.30 -6.01
C SER A 202 13.00 15.41 -7.07
N ASP A 203 13.94 16.33 -6.91
CA ASP A 203 15.04 16.58 -7.87
C ASP A 203 16.25 15.65 -7.70
N LYS A 204 16.29 14.81 -6.65
CA LYS A 204 17.46 13.98 -6.30
C LYS A 204 17.31 12.48 -6.59
N ASP A 205 16.12 12.00 -6.93
CA ASP A 205 15.83 10.57 -7.14
C ASP A 205 15.43 10.21 -8.60
N ASP A 206 15.53 11.14 -9.57
CA ASP A 206 15.13 10.90 -10.98
C ASP A 206 16.19 10.19 -11.85
N HIS A 207 17.28 9.67 -11.28
CA HIS A 207 18.27 8.86 -12.02
C HIS A 207 18.65 7.56 -11.30
N ARG A 208 17.65 6.73 -11.02
CA ARG A 208 17.83 5.27 -11.17
C ARG A 208 16.83 4.83 -12.22
N THR A 209 17.11 5.18 -13.46
CA THR A 209 16.33 4.71 -14.60
C THR A 209 16.28 3.19 -14.54
N LEU A 210 15.12 2.59 -14.82
CA LEU A 210 14.94 1.14 -14.90
C LEU A 210 16.04 0.43 -15.70
N GLY A 211 16.66 1.14 -16.65
CA GLY A 211 17.81 0.69 -17.43
C GLY A 211 19.04 0.34 -16.60
N GLU A 212 19.34 1.03 -15.50
CA GLU A 212 20.51 0.74 -14.66
C GLU A 212 20.30 -0.50 -13.78
N VAL A 213 19.08 -0.68 -13.25
CA VAL A 213 18.70 -1.91 -12.52
C VAL A 213 18.69 -3.13 -13.46
N LEU A 214 18.23 -2.94 -14.71
CA LEU A 214 18.32 -3.97 -15.75
C LEU A 214 19.77 -4.23 -16.15
N ARG A 215 20.65 -3.21 -16.17
CA ARG A 215 22.08 -3.37 -16.50
C ARG A 215 22.87 -4.09 -15.41
N ASP A 216 22.55 -3.84 -14.14
CA ASP A 216 23.12 -4.57 -12.99
C ASP A 216 22.59 -6.00 -12.87
N THR A 217 21.35 -6.25 -13.33
CA THR A 217 20.79 -7.62 -13.37
C THR A 217 21.28 -8.38 -14.61
N ALA A 218 21.55 -7.68 -15.72
CA ALA A 218 22.07 -8.25 -16.96
C ALA A 218 23.60 -8.41 -16.98
N SER A 219 24.34 -7.79 -16.05
CA SER A 219 25.78 -7.98 -15.88
C SER A 219 26.14 -9.20 -15.01
N VAL A 220 25.15 -9.94 -14.52
CA VAL A 220 25.35 -11.29 -13.99
C VAL A 220 25.41 -12.24 -15.19
N ASP A 221 26.62 -12.34 -15.75
CA ASP A 221 26.97 -13.23 -16.86
C ASP A 221 26.66 -14.71 -16.48
N PRO A 222 25.85 -15.44 -17.28
CA PRO A 222 25.55 -16.84 -17.04
C PRO A 222 26.63 -17.82 -17.54
N GLU A 223 27.85 -17.39 -17.87
CA GLU A 223 28.96 -18.32 -18.12
C GLU A 223 29.76 -18.66 -16.85
N MET A 224 29.18 -19.52 -16.02
CA MET A 224 29.97 -20.57 -15.35
C MET A 224 29.26 -21.91 -15.55
N GLY A 225 29.40 -22.42 -16.78
CA GLY A 225 29.27 -23.85 -17.07
C GLY A 225 30.42 -24.65 -16.43
N PRO A 226 30.25 -25.96 -16.25
CA PRO A 226 31.01 -26.76 -15.30
C PRO A 226 32.50 -26.83 -15.65
N SER A 227 33.34 -26.69 -14.64
CA SER A 227 34.78 -26.93 -14.72
C SER A 227 35.06 -28.36 -15.17
N GLU A 228 35.44 -28.53 -16.44
CA GLU A 228 36.09 -29.75 -16.92
C GLU A 228 37.57 -29.80 -16.47
N PRO A 229 38.13 -31.02 -16.33
CA PRO A 229 39.30 -31.26 -15.50
C PRO A 229 40.59 -30.86 -16.21
N ILE A 230 41.55 -30.38 -15.41
CA ILE A 230 42.93 -30.10 -15.81
C ILE A 230 43.54 -31.40 -16.39
N GLU A 231 43.72 -31.42 -17.70
CA GLU A 231 44.46 -32.46 -18.41
C GLU A 231 45.96 -32.25 -18.17
N ALA A 232 46.62 -33.33 -17.74
CA ALA A 232 48.01 -33.35 -17.33
C ALA A 232 48.94 -33.22 -18.54
N GLU A 233 49.70 -32.13 -18.62
CA GLU A 233 50.91 -32.08 -19.44
C GLU A 233 52.05 -32.81 -18.70
N ALA A 234 52.43 -33.98 -19.23
CA ALA A 234 53.67 -34.67 -18.91
C ALA A 234 54.66 -34.54 -20.10
N PRO A 235 55.98 -34.65 -19.87
CA PRO A 235 57.02 -33.92 -20.59
C PRO A 235 57.58 -34.67 -21.81
N SER A 236 58.19 -33.92 -22.75
CA SER A 236 59.05 -34.47 -23.81
C SER A 236 60.16 -33.49 -24.21
N GLU A 237 61.36 -33.75 -23.65
CA GLU A 237 62.70 -33.69 -24.25
C GLU A 237 63.14 -32.46 -25.09
N ALA A 238 64.10 -31.70 -24.52
CA ALA A 238 65.44 -31.47 -25.09
C ALA A 238 66.44 -31.14 -23.96
#